data_AF-A0A6A6FKS6-F1
#
_entry.id   AF-A0A6A6FKS6-F1
#
_cell.length_a   1.000
_cell.length_b   1.000
_cell.length_c   1.000
_cell.angle_alpha   90.00
_cell.angle_beta   90.00
_cell.angle_gamma   90.00
#
_symmetry.space_group_name_H-M   'P 1'
#
loop_
_entity.id
_entity.type
_entity.pdbx_description
1 polymer ?
#
loop_
_entity_poly.entity_id
_entity_poly.type
_entity_poly.pdbx_seq_one_letter_code
_entity_poly.pdbx_strand_id
1 'polypeptide(L)'
;MNLGCKLSADKIQDLRNIFTECGLFPDALVQMDNALNGPHCYKGAPWKFDHPNLFDDDCDNYAEFSRVARLLTAEIEARMVAYSLEKDDHDICGVAGCQATKNEAGGNLLMCSKCEERKYCPKACQTKHWKYHKLVCNKAV
;
A
#
# COMPACT_ATOMS: atom_id res chain seq x y z
N MET A 1 25.46 5.34 -29.95
CA MET A 1 24.26 4.92 -30.71
C MET A 1 23.11 4.85 -29.72
N ASN A 2 22.02 5.59 -29.94
CA ASN A 2 20.84 5.49 -29.07
C ASN A 2 20.09 4.23 -29.47
N LEU A 3 19.90 3.30 -28.54
CA LEU A 3 19.14 2.07 -28.74
C LEU A 3 17.65 2.37 -28.59
N GLY A 4 16.79 1.72 -29.36
CA GLY A 4 15.35 1.86 -29.21
C GLY A 4 14.58 0.75 -29.92
N CYS A 5 13.29 0.69 -29.62
CA CYS A 5 12.38 -0.31 -30.19
C CYS A 5 11.23 0.38 -30.93
N LYS A 6 10.70 -0.29 -31.96
CA LYS A 6 9.43 0.10 -32.56
C LYS A 6 8.32 -0.57 -31.76
N LEU A 7 7.41 0.23 -31.21
CA LEU A 7 6.20 -0.27 -30.57
C LEU A 7 5.14 -0.57 -31.62
N SER A 8 4.34 -1.61 -31.40
CA SER A 8 3.15 -1.86 -32.21
C SER A 8 2.09 -0.78 -31.96
N ALA A 9 1.18 -0.59 -32.91
CA ALA A 9 0.10 0.38 -32.77
C ALA A 9 -0.74 0.14 -31.51
N ASP A 10 -1.04 -1.14 -31.19
CA ASP A 10 -1.78 -1.52 -29.99
C ASP A 10 -1.08 -1.07 -28.70
N LYS A 11 0.24 -1.31 -28.60
CA LYS A 11 1.03 -0.88 -27.43
C LYS A 11 1.12 0.64 -27.31
N ILE A 12 1.17 1.35 -28.43
CA ILE A 12 1.13 2.82 -28.44
C ILE A 12 -0.23 3.31 -27.91
N GLN A 13 -1.32 2.63 -28.26
CA GLN A 13 -2.64 2.97 -27.77
C GLN A 13 -2.80 2.66 -26.27
N ASP A 14 -2.27 1.53 -25.79
CA ASP A 14 -2.27 1.18 -24.37
C ASP A 14 -1.55 2.24 -23.53
N LEU A 15 -0.40 2.72 -24.00
CA LEU A 15 0.31 3.83 -23.33
C LEU A 15 -0.59 5.07 -23.24
N ARG A 16 -1.23 5.48 -24.34
CA ARG A 16 -2.15 6.64 -24.32
C ARG A 16 -3.27 6.49 -23.30
N ASN A 17 -3.86 5.30 -23.22
CA ASN A 17 -4.93 5.01 -22.28
C ASN A 17 -4.43 5.15 -20.83
N ILE A 18 -3.31 4.50 -20.49
CA ILE A 18 -2.69 4.58 -19.16
C ILE A 18 -2.43 6.04 -18.78
N PHE A 19 -1.84 6.82 -19.68
CA PHE A 19 -1.47 8.20 -19.37
C PHE A 19 -2.67 9.16 -19.30
N THR A 20 -3.75 8.84 -20.02
CA THR A 20 -5.03 9.57 -19.91
C THR A 20 -5.72 9.25 -18.58
N GLU A 21 -5.73 7.98 -18.18
CA GLU A 21 -6.34 7.53 -16.92
C GLU A 21 -5.56 8.00 -15.68
N CYS A 22 -4.23 8.09 -15.76
CA CYS A 22 -3.39 8.62 -14.69
C CYS A 22 -3.53 10.14 -14.49
N GLY A 23 -4.33 10.85 -15.30
CA GLY A 23 -4.64 12.26 -15.10
C GLY A 23 -3.44 13.19 -15.30
N LEU A 24 -2.52 12.85 -16.21
CA LEU A 24 -1.39 13.73 -16.50
C LEU A 24 -1.86 15.09 -17.05
N PHE A 25 -1.09 16.14 -16.74
CA PHE A 25 -1.33 17.48 -17.27
C PHE A 25 -1.33 17.47 -18.81
N PRO A 26 -2.14 18.31 -19.47
CA PRO A 26 -2.24 18.36 -20.94
C PRO A 26 -0.90 18.45 -21.66
N ASP A 27 0.05 19.21 -21.11
CA ASP A 27 1.40 19.38 -21.68
C ASP A 27 2.20 18.07 -21.71
N ALA A 28 2.00 17.18 -20.73
CA ALA A 28 2.66 15.88 -20.71
C ALA A 28 2.09 14.94 -21.79
N LEU A 29 0.79 15.04 -22.08
CA LEU A 29 0.17 14.31 -23.20
C LEU A 29 0.71 14.80 -24.55
N VAL A 30 0.92 16.12 -24.70
CA VAL A 30 1.51 16.73 -25.90
C VAL A 30 2.97 16.28 -26.08
N GLN A 31 3.77 16.28 -25.02
CA GLN A 31 5.17 15.83 -25.09
C GLN A 31 5.25 14.35 -25.49
N MET A 32 4.37 13.51 -24.96
CA MET A 32 4.37 12.10 -25.28
C MET A 32 3.85 11.82 -26.70
N ASP A 33 2.82 12.54 -27.16
CA ASP A 33 2.38 12.44 -28.55
C ASP A 33 3.50 12.85 -29.51
N ASN A 34 4.24 13.90 -29.18
CA ASN A 34 5.43 14.31 -29.94
C ASN A 34 6.56 13.27 -29.89
N ALA A 35 6.76 12.58 -28.76
CA ALA A 35 7.76 11.52 -28.66
C ALA A 35 7.39 10.28 -29.51
N LEU A 36 6.10 9.97 -29.59
CA LEU A 36 5.58 8.80 -30.32
C LEU A 36 5.39 9.07 -31.82
N ASN A 37 4.88 10.25 -32.17
CA ASN A 37 4.42 10.58 -33.53
C ASN A 37 5.10 11.81 -34.14
N GLY A 38 5.84 12.59 -33.36
CA GLY A 38 6.41 13.85 -33.82
C GLY A 38 7.43 13.67 -34.95
N PRO A 39 7.80 14.76 -35.64
CA PRO A 39 8.77 14.71 -36.74
C PRO A 39 10.16 14.21 -36.32
N HIS A 40 10.46 14.30 -35.01
CA HIS A 40 11.68 13.80 -34.37
C HIS A 40 11.45 12.51 -33.58
N CYS A 41 10.31 11.83 -33.76
CA CYS A 41 10.09 10.54 -33.13
C CYS A 41 11.19 9.56 -33.57
N TYR A 42 11.61 8.70 -32.64
CA TYR A 42 12.77 7.84 -32.84
C TYR A 42 12.52 6.81 -33.96
N LYS A 43 13.25 6.95 -35.09
CA LYS A 43 13.21 6.02 -36.24
C LYS A 43 14.37 5.02 -36.24
N GLY A 44 14.89 4.66 -35.07
CA GLY A 44 16.05 3.77 -35.01
C GLY A 44 15.77 2.36 -35.51
N ALA A 45 16.85 1.67 -35.87
CA ALA A 45 16.80 0.27 -36.21
C ALA A 45 16.26 -0.53 -35.00
N PRO A 46 15.28 -1.42 -35.17
CA PRO A 46 14.78 -2.24 -34.08
C PRO A 46 15.94 -2.97 -33.41
N TRP A 47 16.05 -2.83 -32.09
CA TRP A 47 16.96 -3.66 -31.31
C TRP A 47 16.60 -5.14 -31.51
N LYS A 48 17.58 -5.96 -31.88
CA LYS A 48 17.39 -7.40 -32.02
C LYS A 48 17.59 -8.03 -30.65
N PHE A 49 16.50 -8.48 -30.04
CA PHE A 49 16.52 -9.17 -28.75
C PHE A 49 17.26 -10.52 -28.80
N ASP A 50 17.49 -11.07 -30.00
CA ASP A 50 18.16 -12.36 -30.22
C ASP A 50 19.70 -12.32 -30.04
N HIS A 51 20.23 -11.34 -29.31
CA HIS A 51 21.67 -11.29 -29.06
C HIS A 51 22.05 -12.35 -28.02
N PRO A 52 22.99 -13.27 -28.29
CA PRO A 52 23.26 -14.44 -27.45
C PRO A 52 23.83 -14.14 -26.04
N ASN A 53 24.01 -12.86 -25.69
CA ASN A 53 24.49 -12.41 -24.38
C ASN A 53 23.47 -11.54 -23.63
N LEU A 54 22.20 -11.58 -24.03
CA LEU A 54 21.09 -10.88 -23.35
C LEU A 54 20.34 -11.89 -22.47
N PHE A 55 21.08 -12.60 -21.62
CA PHE A 55 20.47 -13.26 -20.48
C PHE A 55 20.25 -12.16 -19.44
N ASP A 56 18.98 -11.88 -19.12
CA ASP A 56 18.64 -11.12 -17.92
C ASP A 56 19.09 -11.96 -16.71
N ASP A 57 20.35 -11.81 -16.31
CA ASP A 57 20.96 -12.51 -15.15
C ASP A 57 20.27 -12.16 -13.81
N ASP A 58 19.24 -11.31 -13.80
CA ASP A 58 18.55 -10.84 -12.60
C ASP A 58 17.17 -11.50 -12.35
N CYS A 59 16.81 -12.59 -13.05
CA CYS A 59 15.51 -13.25 -12.82
C CYS A 59 15.36 -13.87 -11.42
N ASP A 60 16.47 -14.14 -10.72
CA ASP A 60 16.46 -14.68 -9.35
C ASP A 60 16.09 -13.62 -8.29
N ASN A 61 16.23 -12.33 -8.59
CA ASN A 61 15.91 -11.23 -7.66
C ASN A 61 14.39 -10.98 -7.55
N TYR A 62 13.62 -11.37 -8.56
CA TYR A 62 12.17 -11.11 -8.60
C TYR A 62 11.38 -11.97 -7.60
N ALA A 63 11.81 -13.21 -7.35
CA ALA A 63 11.17 -14.08 -6.38
C ALA A 63 11.35 -13.56 -4.94
N GLU A 64 12.54 -13.05 -4.62
CA GLU A 64 12.82 -12.46 -3.32
C GLU A 64 12.09 -11.12 -3.14
N PHE A 65 12.10 -10.25 -4.15
CA PHE A 65 11.32 -9.01 -4.14
C PHE A 65 9.81 -9.29 -3.99
N SER A 66 9.28 -10.28 -4.69
CA SER A 66 7.87 -10.68 -4.58
C SER A 66 7.52 -11.22 -3.19
N ARG A 67 8.42 -11.98 -2.56
CA ARG A 67 8.24 -12.46 -1.18
C ARG A 67 8.19 -11.29 -0.19
N VAL A 68 9.15 -10.37 -0.29
CA VAL A 68 9.21 -9.19 0.57
C VAL A 68 7.97 -8.31 0.37
N ALA A 69 7.55 -8.09 -0.87
CA ALA A 69 6.33 -7.35 -1.18
C ALA A 69 5.08 -7.99 -0.55
N ARG A 70 4.90 -9.31 -0.67
CA ARG A 70 3.77 -10.02 -0.04
C ARG A 70 3.77 -9.91 1.49
N LEU A 71 4.94 -9.99 2.12
CA LEU A 71 5.06 -9.83 3.57
C LEU A 71 4.66 -8.42 4.01
N LEU A 72 5.14 -7.39 3.30
CA LEU A 72 4.77 -6.00 3.51
C LEU A 72 3.27 -5.77 3.32
N THR A 73 2.68 -6.31 2.25
CA THR A 73 1.23 -6.19 2.01
C THR A 73 0.42 -6.84 3.13
N ALA A 74 0.79 -8.05 3.56
CA ALA A 74 0.11 -8.74 4.65
C ALA A 74 0.20 -7.97 5.99
N GLU A 75 1.34 -7.34 6.27
CA GLU A 75 1.50 -6.50 7.47
C GLU A 75 0.62 -5.25 7.42
N ILE A 76 0.58 -4.58 6.26
CA ILE A 76 -0.29 -3.40 6.04
C ILE A 76 -1.75 -3.78 6.22
N GLU A 77 -2.20 -4.88 5.60
CA GLU A 77 -3.57 -5.37 5.72
C GLU A 77 -3.93 -5.71 7.17
N ALA A 78 -3.06 -6.42 7.90
CA ALA A 78 -3.27 -6.73 9.31
C ALA A 78 -3.41 -5.47 10.17
N ARG A 79 -2.61 -4.43 9.89
CA ARG A 79 -2.68 -3.15 10.58
C ARG A 79 -3.95 -2.36 10.23
N MET A 80 -4.39 -2.37 8.97
CA MET A 80 -5.65 -1.75 8.54
C MET A 80 -6.88 -2.43 9.17
N VAL A 81 -6.87 -3.76 9.29
CA VAL A 81 -7.92 -4.51 9.98
C VAL A 81 -7.94 -4.16 11.48
N ALA A 82 -6.77 -4.11 12.12
CA ALA A 82 -6.67 -3.72 13.52
C ALA A 82 -7.19 -2.29 13.76
N TYR A 83 -6.86 -1.34 12.88
CA TYR A 83 -7.38 0.02 12.93
C TYR A 83 -8.90 0.07 12.80
N SER A 84 -9.47 -0.72 11.88
CA SER A 84 -10.92 -0.81 11.72
C SER A 84 -11.64 -1.33 12.97
N LEU A 85 -11.02 -2.27 13.71
CA LEU A 85 -11.55 -2.81 14.96
C LEU A 85 -11.39 -1.84 16.16
N GLU A 86 -10.49 -0.85 16.05
CA GLU A 86 -10.25 0.16 17.09
C GLU A 86 -11.08 1.43 16.91
N LYS A 87 -11.64 1.65 15.72
CA LYS A 87 -12.42 2.86 15.37
C LYS A 87 -13.70 3.05 16.22
N ASP A 88 -14.09 2.06 17.00
CA ASP A 88 -15.19 2.18 17.95
C ASP A 88 -14.90 3.24 19.03
N ASP A 89 -15.95 3.88 19.51
CA ASP A 89 -15.94 4.91 20.56
C ASP A 89 -14.92 4.62 21.68
N HIS A 90 -13.98 5.55 21.91
CA HIS A 90 -12.91 5.37 22.90
C HIS A 90 -13.40 5.53 24.34
N ASP A 91 -14.66 5.92 24.52
CA ASP A 91 -15.31 6.04 25.83
C ASP A 91 -15.92 4.73 26.34
N ILE A 92 -16.00 3.70 25.50
CA ILE A 92 -16.45 2.36 25.89
C ILE A 92 -15.29 1.37 26.05
N CYS A 93 -15.57 0.25 26.71
CA CYS A 93 -14.64 -0.87 26.82
C CYS A 93 -14.31 -1.45 25.44
N GLY A 94 -13.01 -1.52 25.12
CA GLY A 94 -12.55 -1.92 23.79
C GLY A 94 -12.70 -3.39 23.39
N VAL A 95 -13.32 -4.23 24.22
CA VAL A 95 -13.60 -5.62 23.84
C VAL A 95 -14.91 -5.69 23.07
N ALA A 96 -14.87 -6.27 21.88
CA ALA A 96 -16.05 -6.58 21.08
C ALA A 96 -17.10 -7.34 21.93
N GLY A 97 -18.29 -6.77 22.06
CA GLY A 97 -19.41 -7.33 22.83
C GLY A 97 -19.47 -6.95 24.32
N CYS A 98 -18.49 -6.22 24.87
CA CYS A 98 -18.60 -5.67 26.23
C CYS A 98 -19.31 -4.31 26.22
N GLN A 99 -18.80 -3.35 25.43
CA GLN A 99 -19.37 -2.01 25.24
C GLN A 99 -19.72 -1.22 26.52
N ALA A 100 -19.23 -1.64 27.68
CA ALA A 100 -19.52 -0.99 28.95
C ALA A 100 -18.78 0.35 29.04
N THR A 101 -19.48 1.38 29.52
CA THR A 101 -18.96 2.75 29.75
C THR A 101 -18.39 2.93 31.15
N LYS A 102 -18.65 1.98 32.06
CA LYS A 102 -18.20 1.98 33.45
C LYS A 102 -17.70 0.59 33.84
N ASN A 103 -16.86 0.54 34.87
CA ASN A 103 -16.42 -0.73 35.43
C ASN A 103 -17.55 -1.41 36.24
N GLU A 104 -17.32 -2.66 36.66
CA GLU A 104 -18.31 -3.47 37.41
C GLU A 104 -18.74 -2.83 38.75
N ALA A 105 -17.90 -1.96 39.33
CA ALA A 105 -18.18 -1.20 40.54
C ALA A 105 -18.77 0.21 40.27
N GLY A 106 -19.11 0.52 39.02
CA GLY A 106 -19.65 1.83 38.62
C GLY A 106 -18.62 2.97 38.51
N GLY A 107 -17.34 2.67 38.67
CA GLY A 107 -16.23 3.62 38.51
C GLY A 107 -15.73 3.73 37.07
N ASN A 108 -14.67 4.52 36.89
CA ASN A 108 -14.04 4.78 35.60
C ASN A 108 -13.41 3.51 35.01
N LEU A 109 -13.37 3.45 33.68
CA LEU A 109 -12.66 2.42 32.93
C LEU A 109 -11.13 2.61 33.06
N LEU A 110 -10.41 1.50 33.01
CA LEU A 110 -8.95 1.48 32.96
C LEU A 110 -8.47 1.88 31.58
N MET A 111 -7.57 2.86 31.51
CA MET A 111 -6.94 3.29 30.27
C MET A 111 -5.69 2.45 29.97
N CYS A 112 -5.39 2.27 28.68
CA CYS A 112 -4.13 1.68 28.25
C CYS A 112 -2.96 2.55 28.71
N SER A 113 -2.03 2.01 29.50
CA SER A 113 -0.88 2.76 30.02
C SER A 113 0.14 3.18 28.96
N LYS A 114 0.00 2.75 27.70
CA LYS A 114 0.93 3.07 26.61
C LYS A 114 0.42 4.18 25.71
N CYS A 115 -0.83 4.10 25.27
CA CYS A 115 -1.44 5.11 24.41
C CYS A 115 -2.35 6.09 25.15
N GLU A 116 -2.80 5.74 26.37
CA GLU A 116 -3.73 6.52 27.20
C GLU A 116 -5.11 6.83 26.57
N GLU A 117 -5.34 6.40 25.33
CA GLU A 117 -6.60 6.62 24.60
C GLU A 117 -7.63 5.51 24.80
N ARG A 118 -7.21 4.23 24.77
CA ARG A 118 -8.15 3.10 24.78
C ARG A 118 -8.53 2.66 26.19
N LYS A 119 -9.83 2.47 26.44
CA LYS A 119 -10.42 2.14 27.75
C LYS A 119 -10.89 0.69 27.87
N TYR A 120 -10.88 0.14 29.09
CA TYR A 120 -11.22 -1.24 29.42
C TYR A 120 -11.89 -1.37 30.79
N CYS A 121 -12.79 -2.34 30.98
CA CYS A 121 -13.41 -2.59 32.29
C CYS A 121 -12.38 -3.14 33.31
N PRO A 122 -11.92 -4.40 33.20
CA PRO A 122 -10.74 -4.89 33.90
C PRO A 122 -9.58 -5.20 32.94
N LYS A 123 -8.41 -5.51 33.53
CA LYS A 123 -7.21 -5.98 32.80
C LYS A 123 -7.45 -7.24 31.96
N ALA A 124 -8.43 -8.06 32.33
CA ALA A 124 -8.86 -9.21 31.52
C ALA A 124 -9.41 -8.78 30.15
N CYS A 125 -10.18 -7.69 30.08
CA CYS A 125 -10.67 -7.12 28.83
C CYS A 125 -9.52 -6.56 27.98
N GLN A 126 -8.60 -5.83 28.62
CA GLN A 126 -7.39 -5.33 27.95
C GLN A 126 -6.60 -6.47 27.29
N THR A 127 -6.40 -7.58 28.00
CA THR A 127 -5.63 -8.73 27.49
C THR A 127 -6.30 -9.40 26.29
N LYS A 128 -7.65 -9.50 26.29
CA LYS A 128 -8.41 -10.03 25.15
C LYS A 128 -8.27 -9.13 23.92
N HIS A 129 -8.40 -7.81 24.10
CA HIS A 129 -8.29 -6.84 23.02
C HIS A 129 -6.86 -6.63 22.52
N TRP A 130 -5.86 -6.89 23.37
CA TRP A 130 -4.44 -6.65 23.09
C TRP A 130 -3.93 -7.27 21.79
N LYS A 131 -4.52 -8.39 21.34
CA LYS A 131 -4.18 -9.04 20.07
C LYS A 131 -4.27 -8.07 18.87
N TYR A 132 -5.26 -7.19 18.88
CA TYR A 132 -5.51 -6.21 17.83
C TYR A 132 -4.91 -4.85 18.22
N HIS A 133 -5.16 -4.40 19.45
CA HIS A 133 -4.69 -3.10 19.93
C HIS A 133 -3.17 -2.92 19.79
N LYS A 134 -2.37 -3.95 20.04
CA LYS A 134 -0.90 -3.85 19.96
C LYS A 134 -0.37 -3.38 18.60
N LEU A 135 -1.12 -3.62 17.51
CA LEU A 135 -0.73 -3.27 16.14
C LEU A 135 -0.93 -1.77 15.85
N VAL A 136 -1.78 -1.11 16.63
CA VAL A 136 -2.12 0.32 16.47
C VAL A 136 -1.79 1.17 17.70
N CYS A 137 -1.43 0.53 18.82
CA CYS A 137 -1.08 1.17 20.08
C CYS A 137 0.23 1.96 19.95
N ASN A 138 0.10 3.26 19.69
CA ASN A 138 1.17 4.24 19.66
C ASN A 138 1.13 5.10 20.92
N LYS A 139 2.27 5.67 21.34
CA LYS A 139 2.27 6.61 22.45
C LYS A 139 1.55 7.88 22.01
N ALA A 140 0.68 8.40 22.86
CA ALA A 140 0.25 9.80 22.73
C ALA A 140 1.51 10.66 22.79
N VAL A 141 1.69 11.53 21.79
CA VAL A 141 2.79 12.50 21.71
C VAL A 141 2.52 13.65 22.65
#